data_AF-A0A916RC66-F1
#
_entry.id   AF-A0A916RC66-F1
#
_cell.length_a   1.000
_cell.length_b   1.000
_cell.length_c   1.000
_cell.angle_alpha   90.00
_cell.angle_beta   90.00
_cell.angle_gamma   90.00
#
_symmetry.space_group_name_H-M   'P 1'
#
loop_
_entity.id
_entity.type
_entity.pdbx_description
1 polymer ?
#
loop_
_entity_poly.entity_id
_entity_poly.type
_entity_poly.pdbx_seq_one_letter_code
_entity_poly.pdbx_strand_id
1 'polypeptide(L)'
;MYLNGMGLRAIQRVTEVHHTTIIKWIKDAGIKLPDAPEEQEIPEITEIDELQTFIGHKKHKVWIWTVVNHWKPGILLWVVGDRSSKTFEYLWLIIRCWHSFWYVSDGYSVYPCFIAPEDHLVSKTYMTRVEGENTRLRHYLARHPIQNPLLL
;
A
#
# COMPACT_ATOMS: atom_id res chain seq x y z
N MET A 1 11.44 -2.12 -16.31
CA MET A 1 11.56 -3.60 -16.21
C MET A 1 11.10 -4.11 -14.84
N TYR A 2 11.72 -3.71 -13.73
CA TYR A 2 11.34 -4.18 -12.38
C TYR A 2 9.89 -3.83 -12.00
N LEU A 3 9.49 -2.56 -12.16
CA LEU A 3 8.12 -2.06 -11.90
C LEU A 3 7.03 -2.63 -12.83
N ASN A 4 7.43 -3.41 -13.84
CA ASN A 4 6.53 -4.14 -14.73
C ASN A 4 6.51 -5.63 -14.38
N GLY A 5 6.91 -5.99 -13.16
CA GLY A 5 6.84 -7.35 -12.65
C GLY A 5 8.01 -8.26 -13.03
N MET A 6 9.07 -7.77 -13.68
CA MET A 6 10.23 -8.60 -14.00
C MET A 6 11.12 -8.81 -12.76
N GLY A 7 11.46 -10.07 -12.45
CA GLY A 7 12.36 -10.39 -11.34
C GLY A 7 13.81 -9.96 -11.62
N LEU A 8 14.57 -9.55 -10.60
CA LEU A 8 15.92 -9.01 -10.79
C LEU A 8 16.87 -9.92 -11.58
N ARG A 9 16.83 -11.24 -11.32
CA ARG A 9 17.64 -12.21 -12.06
C ARG A 9 17.20 -12.32 -13.53
N ALA A 10 15.92 -12.10 -13.82
CA ALA A 10 15.44 -12.02 -15.19
C ALA A 10 15.91 -10.73 -15.86
N ILE A 11 15.90 -9.60 -15.16
CA ILE A 11 16.47 -8.34 -15.66
C ILE A 11 17.96 -8.52 -15.97
N GLN A 12 18.73 -9.12 -15.04
CA GLN A 12 20.15 -9.43 -15.27
C GLN A 12 20.36 -10.25 -16.55
N ARG A 13 19.50 -11.24 -16.85
CA ARG A 13 19.63 -12.04 -18.07
C ARG A 13 19.37 -11.26 -19.35
N VAL A 14 18.52 -10.24 -19.29
CA VAL A 14 18.14 -9.43 -20.46
C VAL A 14 19.09 -8.26 -20.67
N THR A 15 19.57 -7.64 -19.59
CA THR A 15 20.41 -6.44 -19.65
C THR A 15 21.90 -6.74 -19.48
N GLU A 16 22.26 -7.97 -19.11
CA GLU A 16 23.62 -8.41 -18.73
C GLU A 16 24.23 -7.64 -17.54
N VAL A 17 23.42 -6.79 -16.87
CA VAL A 17 23.82 -6.05 -15.67
C VAL A 17 23.59 -6.91 -14.44
N HIS A 18 24.59 -7.03 -13.57
CA HIS A 18 24.47 -7.82 -12.35
C HIS A 18 23.31 -7.34 -11.45
N HIS A 19 22.50 -8.27 -10.93
CA HIS A 19 21.29 -7.96 -10.16
C HIS A 19 21.52 -7.07 -8.93
N THR A 20 22.71 -7.11 -8.31
CA THR A 20 23.05 -6.21 -7.19
C THR A 20 23.17 -4.75 -7.62
N THR A 21 23.70 -4.50 -8.83
CA THR A 21 23.76 -3.16 -9.43
C THR A 21 22.35 -2.67 -9.74
N ILE A 22 21.49 -3.54 -10.27
CA ILE A 22 20.08 -3.23 -10.52
C ILE A 22 19.36 -2.87 -9.20
N ILE A 23 19.58 -3.62 -8.12
CA ILE A 23 19.05 -3.27 -6.78
C ILE A 23 19.49 -1.88 -6.36
N LYS A 24 20.79 -1.58 -6.51
CA LYS A 24 21.34 -0.28 -6.15
C LYS A 24 20.62 0.84 -6.91
N TRP A 25 20.46 0.71 -8.22
CA TRP A 25 19.73 1.70 -9.03
C TRP A 25 18.27 1.85 -8.62
N ILE A 26 17.58 0.75 -8.28
CA ILE A 26 16.20 0.80 -7.79
C ILE A 26 16.14 1.58 -6.46
N LYS A 27 17.07 1.32 -5.54
CA LYS A 27 17.15 2.06 -4.26
C LYS A 27 17.46 3.54 -4.47
N ASP A 28 18.46 3.85 -5.28
CA ASP A 28 18.88 5.22 -5.59
C ASP A 28 17.75 6.00 -6.29
N ALA A 29 16.95 5.34 -7.13
CA ALA A 29 15.77 5.92 -7.75
C ALA A 29 14.64 6.12 -6.72
N GLY A 30 14.40 5.16 -5.83
CA GLY A 30 13.38 5.24 -4.79
C GLY A 30 13.62 6.39 -3.81
N ILE A 31 14.86 6.61 -3.38
CA ILE A 31 15.24 7.71 -2.47
C ILE A 31 14.97 9.09 -3.08
N LYS A 32 14.93 9.21 -4.41
CA LYS A 32 14.65 10.47 -5.12
C LYS A 32 13.17 10.74 -5.32
N LEU A 33 12.31 9.75 -5.05
CA LEU A 33 10.87 9.95 -5.14
C LEU A 33 10.40 10.78 -3.94
N PRO A 34 9.38 11.63 -4.12
CA PRO A 34 8.76 12.30 -2.99
C PRO A 34 8.08 11.27 -2.09
N ASP A 35 8.03 11.55 -0.78
CA ASP A 35 7.39 10.68 0.22
C ASP A 35 5.89 10.48 -0.07
N ALA A 36 5.27 11.45 -0.73
CA ALA A 36 3.90 11.37 -1.22
C ALA A 36 3.80 11.90 -2.66
N PRO A 37 2.94 11.31 -3.50
CA PRO A 37 2.68 11.83 -4.85
C PRO A 37 2.13 13.26 -4.81
N GLU A 38 2.62 14.11 -5.73
CA GLU A 38 2.46 15.57 -5.69
C GLU A 38 1.04 16.08 -5.90
N GLU A 39 0.18 15.34 -6.62
CA GLU A 39 -1.23 15.70 -6.81
C GLU A 39 -2.11 14.45 -6.80
N GLN A 40 -2.96 14.36 -5.78
CA GLN A 40 -4.07 13.42 -5.77
C GLN A 40 -5.35 14.21 -5.63
N GLU A 41 -6.12 14.22 -6.71
CA GLU A 41 -7.53 14.57 -6.65
C GLU A 41 -8.16 13.78 -5.50
N ILE A 42 -8.83 14.51 -4.62
CA ILE A 42 -9.56 13.98 -3.48
C ILE A 42 -10.53 12.92 -4.00
N PRO A 43 -10.43 11.64 -3.58
CA PRO A 43 -11.30 10.59 -4.06
C PRO A 43 -12.75 10.81 -3.60
N GLU A 44 -13.69 10.70 -4.52
CA GLU A 44 -15.11 10.59 -4.17
C GLU A 44 -15.39 9.28 -3.41
N ILE A 45 -14.77 8.18 -3.86
CA ILE A 45 -14.85 6.88 -3.21
C ILE A 45 -13.45 6.42 -2.81
N THR A 46 -13.28 6.25 -1.50
CA THR A 46 -12.02 5.83 -0.88
C THR A 46 -12.14 4.37 -0.44
N GLU A 47 -11.34 3.48 -1.02
CA GLU A 47 -11.26 2.10 -0.53
C GLU A 47 -10.09 1.96 0.45
N ILE A 48 -10.32 1.21 1.52
CA ILE A 48 -9.36 0.97 2.60
C ILE A 48 -9.26 -0.53 2.86
N ASP A 49 -8.04 -1.04 2.92
CA ASP A 49 -7.77 -2.44 3.25
C ASP A 49 -6.41 -2.59 3.96
N GLU A 50 -6.22 -3.74 4.60
CA GLU A 50 -4.98 -4.10 5.27
C GLU A 50 -4.29 -5.33 4.67
N LEU A 51 -2.97 -5.21 4.50
CA LEU A 51 -2.10 -6.26 4.02
C LEU A 51 -1.16 -6.74 5.14
N GLN A 52 -1.29 -7.99 5.57
CA GLN A 52 -0.25 -8.64 6.40
C GLN A 52 0.97 -9.04 5.56
N THR A 53 2.15 -8.66 6.04
CA THR A 53 3.47 -9.09 5.53
C THR A 53 4.44 -9.34 6.70
N PHE A 54 5.74 -9.49 6.42
CA PHE A 54 6.77 -9.67 7.44
C PHE A 54 8.10 -8.96 7.08
N ILE A 55 8.88 -8.62 8.11
CA ILE A 55 10.20 -7.99 7.98
C ILE A 55 11.28 -9.04 8.23
N GLY A 56 12.04 -9.41 7.20
CA GLY A 56 13.09 -10.43 7.25
C GLY A 56 12.60 -11.87 7.49
N HIS A 57 11.92 -12.12 8.62
CA HIS A 57 11.42 -13.43 9.04
C HIS A 57 9.91 -13.41 9.28
N LYS A 58 9.22 -14.51 8.97
CA LYS A 58 7.76 -14.67 9.11
C LYS A 58 7.20 -14.43 10.52
N LYS A 59 8.05 -14.51 11.56
CA LYS A 59 7.66 -14.21 12.94
C LYS A 59 7.46 -12.71 13.18
N HIS A 60 8.13 -11.85 12.42
CA HIS A 60 8.05 -10.39 12.56
C HIS A 60 6.97 -9.88 11.61
N LYS A 61 5.71 -10.17 11.95
CA LYS A 61 4.56 -9.74 11.16
C LYS A 61 4.36 -8.24 11.29
N VAL A 62 4.04 -7.61 10.16
CA VAL A 62 3.64 -6.20 10.09
C VAL A 62 2.43 -6.08 9.18
N TRP A 63 1.66 -5.03 9.39
CA TRP A 63 0.50 -4.68 8.57
C TRP A 63 0.79 -3.42 7.80
N ILE A 64 0.40 -3.42 6.54
CA ILE A 64 0.41 -2.25 5.68
C ILE A 64 -1.05 -1.91 5.43
N TRP A 65 -1.49 -0.77 5.94
CA TRP A 65 -2.78 -0.19 5.62
C TRP A 65 -2.64 0.58 4.33
N THR A 66 -3.52 0.35 3.37
CA THR A 66 -3.50 1.02 2.06
C THR A 66 -4.82 1.69 1.79
N VAL A 67 -4.73 2.88 1.21
CA VAL A 67 -5.88 3.67 0.78
C VAL A 67 -5.74 3.94 -0.71
N VAL A 68 -6.82 3.73 -1.45
CA VAL A 68 -6.84 3.92 -2.91
C VAL A 68 -8.08 4.69 -3.34
N ASN A 69 -7.99 5.33 -4.51
CA ASN A 69 -9.15 5.88 -5.21
C ASN A 69 -9.80 4.75 -6.02
N HIS A 70 -11.10 4.47 -5.84
CA HIS A 70 -11.80 3.42 -6.60
C HIS A 70 -11.56 3.51 -8.12
N TRP A 71 -11.60 4.73 -8.65
CA TRP A 71 -11.57 5.01 -10.08
C TRP A 71 -10.17 5.06 -10.69
N LYS A 72 -9.12 5.28 -9.88
CA LYS A 72 -7.76 5.50 -10.35
C LYS A 72 -6.80 4.43 -9.84
N PRO A 73 -5.87 3.93 -10.67
CA PRO A 73 -4.84 3.02 -10.20
C PRO A 73 -3.87 3.73 -9.25
N GLY A 74 -3.23 2.94 -8.39
CA GLY A 74 -2.22 3.42 -7.45
C GLY A 74 -2.73 3.64 -6.03
N ILE A 75 -1.77 3.61 -5.11
CA ILE A 75 -1.98 3.83 -3.68
C ILE A 75 -1.92 5.33 -3.40
N LEU A 76 -2.95 5.85 -2.74
CA LEU A 76 -3.02 7.25 -2.34
C LEU A 76 -2.20 7.51 -1.08
N LEU A 77 -2.46 6.69 -0.07
CA LEU A 77 -1.86 6.77 1.24
C LEU A 77 -1.62 5.36 1.77
N TRP A 78 -0.60 5.22 2.59
CA TRP A 78 -0.32 3.98 3.27
C TRP A 78 0.37 4.22 4.61
N VAL A 79 0.19 3.29 5.54
CA VAL A 79 0.85 3.30 6.84
C VAL A 79 1.31 1.90 7.19
N VAL A 80 2.56 1.76 7.64
CA VAL A 80 3.11 0.51 8.18
C VAL A 80 2.97 0.49 9.69
N GLY A 81 2.44 -0.60 10.24
CA GLY A 81 2.34 -0.79 11.68
C GLY A 81 1.78 -2.15 12.03
N ASP A 82 0.79 -2.15 12.91
CA ASP A 82 0.04 -3.32 13.31
C ASP A 82 -1.44 -3.21 12.88
N ARG A 83 -2.24 -4.21 13.25
CA ARG A 83 -3.68 -4.22 12.97
C ARG A 83 -4.52 -3.47 14.02
N SER A 84 -3.92 -2.54 14.78
CA SER A 84 -4.61 -1.85 15.89
C SER A 84 -5.38 -0.62 15.42
N SER A 85 -6.34 -0.19 16.26
CA SER A 85 -7.02 1.10 16.11
C SER A 85 -6.06 2.29 16.14
N LYS A 86 -4.97 2.20 16.90
CA LYS A 86 -3.98 3.28 17.00
C LYS A 86 -3.25 3.51 15.68
N THR A 87 -2.87 2.43 14.99
CA THR A 87 -2.26 2.52 13.67
C THR A 87 -3.24 3.10 12.65
N PHE A 88 -4.49 2.63 12.69
CA PHE A 88 -5.54 3.15 11.80
C PHE A 88 -5.86 4.63 12.05
N GLU A 89 -5.80 5.11 13.30
CA GLU A 89 -6.04 6.52 13.64
C GLU A 89 -5.12 7.47 12.86
N TYR A 90 -3.82 7.14 12.70
CA TYR A 90 -2.90 7.97 11.93
C TYR A 90 -3.34 8.15 10.46
N LEU A 91 -3.83 7.06 9.88
CA LEU A 91 -4.38 7.06 8.53
C LEU A 91 -5.68 7.86 8.45
N TRP A 92 -6.57 7.66 9.43
CA TRP A 92 -7.87 8.35 9.52
C TRP A 92 -7.72 9.86 9.64
N LEU A 93 -6.75 10.36 10.40
CA LEU A 93 -6.49 11.80 10.56
C LEU A 93 -6.27 12.53 9.22
N ILE A 94 -5.74 11.82 8.22
CA ILE A 94 -5.50 12.36 6.89
C ILE A 94 -6.75 12.21 6.03
N ILE A 95 -7.27 10.97 5.89
CA ILE A 95 -8.31 10.69 4.90
C ILE A 95 -9.67 11.25 5.29
N ARG A 96 -9.96 11.51 6.58
CA ARG A 96 -11.19 12.18 6.99
C ARG A 96 -11.33 13.59 6.42
N CYS A 97 -10.20 14.25 6.14
CA CYS A 97 -10.16 15.60 5.59
C CYS A 97 -10.48 15.63 4.10
N TRP A 98 -10.52 14.46 3.45
CA TRP A 98 -10.92 14.32 2.06
C TRP A 98 -12.43 14.46 1.87
N HIS A 99 -13.23 14.20 2.91
CA HIS A 99 -14.68 14.26 2.82
C HIS A 99 -15.22 13.43 1.63
N SER A 100 -14.65 12.25 1.42
CA SER A 100 -15.12 11.29 0.41
C SER A 100 -16.60 10.98 0.64
N PHE A 101 -17.33 10.78 -0.45
CA PHE A 101 -18.73 10.40 -0.42
C PHE A 101 -18.92 9.01 0.20
N TRP A 102 -18.01 8.08 -0.08
CA TRP A 102 -17.95 6.78 0.59
C TRP A 102 -16.54 6.39 0.99
N TYR A 103 -16.42 5.83 2.19
CA TYR A 103 -15.30 4.98 2.58
C TYR A 103 -15.73 3.52 2.47
N VAL A 104 -14.98 2.71 1.74
CA VAL A 104 -15.32 1.31 1.46
C VAL A 104 -14.29 0.40 2.13
N SER A 105 -14.74 -0.62 2.86
CA SER A 105 -13.84 -1.61 3.45
C SER A 105 -14.50 -2.99 3.63
N ASP A 106 -13.71 -3.95 4.11
CA ASP A 106 -14.14 -5.35 4.29
C ASP A 106 -15.00 -5.58 5.55
N GLY A 107 -15.18 -4.54 6.36
CA GLY A 107 -15.96 -4.58 7.59
C GLY A 107 -15.17 -4.96 8.84
N TYR A 108 -13.84 -4.88 8.85
CA TYR A 108 -13.07 -5.07 10.08
C TYR A 108 -13.54 -4.12 11.21
N SER A 109 -13.56 -4.63 12.44
CA SER A 109 -14.16 -3.96 13.60
C SER A 109 -13.55 -2.62 13.99
N VAL A 110 -12.37 -2.29 13.44
CA VAL A 110 -11.74 -0.99 13.66
C VAL A 110 -12.49 0.13 12.94
N TYR A 111 -13.02 -0.11 11.73
CA TYR A 111 -13.55 0.95 10.88
C TYR A 111 -14.75 1.67 11.51
N PRO A 112 -15.74 0.97 12.10
CA PRO A 112 -16.88 1.62 12.74
C PRO A 112 -16.52 2.46 13.98
N CYS A 113 -15.30 2.34 14.52
CA CYS A 113 -14.85 3.21 15.62
C CYS A 113 -14.49 4.63 15.16
N PHE A 114 -14.34 4.85 13.84
CA PHE A 114 -13.85 6.10 13.27
C PHE A 114 -14.73 6.64 12.15
N ILE A 115 -15.31 5.76 11.33
CA ILE A 115 -16.14 6.10 10.18
C ILE A 115 -17.59 5.97 10.59
N ALA A 116 -18.39 7.02 10.33
CA ALA A 116 -19.81 7.00 10.62
C ALA A 116 -20.52 5.98 9.71
N PRO A 117 -21.56 5.25 10.18
CA PRO A 117 -22.27 4.27 9.38
C PRO A 117 -22.84 4.82 8.06
N GLU A 118 -23.23 6.08 8.04
CA GLU A 118 -23.73 6.81 6.87
C GLU A 118 -22.67 7.08 5.80
N ASP A 119 -21.39 7.12 6.18
CA ASP A 119 -20.25 7.35 5.28
C ASP A 119 -19.49 6.05 4.95
N HIS A 120 -19.87 4.93 5.59
CA HIS A 120 -19.17 3.64 5.51
C HIS A 120 -19.95 2.60 4.71
N LEU A 121 -19.36 2.16 3.59
CA LEU A 121 -19.86 1.03 2.81
C LEU A 121 -19.02 -0.22 3.07
N VAL A 122 -19.59 -1.21 3.76
CA VAL A 122 -18.97 -2.53 3.91
C VAL A 122 -19.28 -3.38 2.69
N SER A 123 -18.28 -3.70 1.88
CA SER A 123 -18.47 -4.51 0.67
C SER A 123 -17.20 -5.22 0.24
N LYS A 124 -17.28 -6.52 -0.02
CA LYS A 124 -16.16 -7.28 -0.60
C LYS A 124 -16.09 -7.18 -2.11
N THR A 125 -17.23 -7.06 -2.79
CA THR A 125 -17.28 -7.03 -4.26
C THR A 125 -16.91 -5.67 -4.83
N TYR A 126 -16.95 -4.62 -4.02
CA TYR A 126 -16.63 -3.25 -4.44
C TYR A 126 -15.14 -2.90 -4.24
N MET A 127 -14.41 -3.68 -3.45
CA MET A 127 -12.99 -3.48 -3.07
C MET A 127 -11.97 -3.92 -4.13
N THR A 128 -12.39 -4.06 -5.39
CA THR A 128 -11.54 -4.65 -6.44
C THR A 128 -10.26 -3.83 -6.70
N ARG A 129 -10.29 -2.51 -6.47
CA ARG A 129 -9.13 -1.65 -6.69
C ARG A 129 -8.07 -1.89 -5.61
N VAL A 130 -8.45 -1.82 -4.34
CA VAL A 130 -7.52 -1.99 -3.23
C VAL A 130 -6.97 -3.40 -3.18
N GLU A 131 -7.78 -4.42 -3.48
CA GLU A 131 -7.33 -5.81 -3.62
C GLU A 131 -6.29 -5.98 -4.73
N GLY A 132 -6.50 -5.29 -5.87
CA GLY A 132 -5.56 -5.28 -6.99
C GLY A 132 -4.21 -4.67 -6.62
N GLU A 133 -4.20 -3.51 -5.97
CA GLU A 133 -2.97 -2.86 -5.51
C GLU A 133 -2.28 -3.67 -4.41
N ASN A 134 -3.03 -4.26 -3.46
CA ASN A 134 -2.50 -5.14 -2.43
C ASN A 134 -1.87 -6.41 -3.02
N THR A 135 -2.47 -6.99 -4.06
CA THR A 135 -1.90 -8.12 -4.80
C THR A 135 -0.58 -7.73 -5.46
N ARG A 136 -0.54 -6.57 -6.12
CA ARG A 136 0.68 -6.03 -6.74
C ARG A 136 1.77 -5.76 -5.70
N LEU A 137 1.42 -5.19 -4.54
CA LEU A 137 2.34 -4.95 -3.44
C LEU A 137 2.90 -6.25 -2.87
N ARG A 138 2.07 -7.29 -2.65
CA ARG A 138 2.52 -8.63 -2.23
C ARG A 138 3.55 -9.21 -3.20
N HIS A 139 3.33 -9.07 -4.51
CA HIS A 139 4.28 -9.56 -5.51
C HIS A 139 5.65 -8.88 -5.43
N TYR A 140 5.69 -7.57 -5.14
CA TYR A 140 6.96 -6.86 -4.93
C TYR A 140 7.64 -7.25 -3.63
N LEU A 141 6.89 -7.27 -2.52
CA LEU A 141 7.42 -7.60 -1.19
C LEU A 141 7.92 -9.05 -1.09
N ALA A 142 7.30 -9.99 -1.80
CA ALA A 142 7.80 -11.37 -1.86
C ALA A 142 9.19 -11.48 -2.52
N ARG A 143 9.52 -10.54 -3.41
CA ARG A 143 10.81 -10.51 -4.11
C ARG A 143 11.85 -9.72 -3.33
N HIS A 144 11.43 -8.62 -2.69
CA HIS A 144 12.25 -7.80 -1.80
C HIS A 144 11.51 -7.58 -0.49
N PRO A 145 11.68 -8.52 0.48
CA PRO A 145 11.11 -8.35 1.80
C PRO A 145 11.64 -7.08 2.44
N ILE A 146 10.80 -6.42 3.23
CA ILE A 146 11.20 -5.26 4.02
C ILE A 146 12.35 -5.72 4.93
N GLN A 147 13.51 -5.06 4.83
CA GLN A 147 14.67 -5.31 5.68
C GLN A 147 14.79 -4.27 6.79
N ASN A 148 14.25 -3.07 6.58
CA ASN A 148 14.15 -2.00 7.58
C ASN A 148 12.89 -1.15 7.28
N PRO A 149 11.93 -1.05 8.20
CA PRO A 149 10.70 -0.28 8.00
C PRO A 149 10.91 1.24 8.09
N LEU A 150 12.08 1.71 8.56
CA LEU A 150 12.42 3.14 8.65
C LEU A 150 13.00 3.73 7.35
N LEU A 151 13.10 2.94 6.29
CA LEU A 151 13.61 3.34 4.96
C LEU A 151 12.50 3.27 3.89
N LEU A 152 11.26 3.38 4.33
CA LEU A 152 10.03 3.38 3.56
C LEU A 152 9.28 4.66 3.89
#